data_AF-L0KV13-F1
#
_entry.id   AF-L0KV13-F1
#
_cell.length_a   1.000
_cell.length_b   1.000
_cell.length_c   1.000
_cell.angle_alpha   90.00
_cell.angle_beta   90.00
_cell.angle_gamma   90.00
#
_symmetry.space_group_name_H-M   'P 1'
#
loop_
_entity.id
_entity.type
_entity.pdbx_description
1 polymer ?
#
loop_
_entity_poly.entity_id
_entity_poly.type
_entity_poly.pdbx_seq_one_letter_code
_entity_poly.pdbx_strand_id
1 'polypeptide(L)'
;MKTNGFVDKMQMAPDQRLRFQKGGLFFLSAFGIYLGLQGLYLILVARNLLAGIPLFLAAIMIAPPPVGISEMLRNSFGINIPMHKRIGIAIIMLFISWFFLP
;
A
#
# COMPACT_ATOMS: atom_id res chain seq x y z
N MET A 1 42.53 8.69 -7.98
CA MET A 1 41.14 8.46 -8.44
C MET A 1 40.17 9.10 -7.46
N LYS A 2 39.48 10.18 -7.85
CA LYS A 2 38.41 10.82 -7.07
C LYS A 2 37.07 10.33 -7.62
N THR A 3 36.41 9.41 -6.94
CA THR A 3 35.08 8.87 -7.29
C THR A 3 33.98 9.49 -6.42
N ASN A 4 34.06 10.79 -6.12
CA ASN A 4 33.09 11.45 -5.23
C ASN A 4 31.98 12.22 -5.98
N GLY A 5 31.96 12.21 -7.31
CA GLY A 5 31.04 13.06 -8.09
C GLY A 5 29.66 12.45 -8.40
N PHE A 6 29.48 11.13 -8.28
CA PHE A 6 28.26 10.46 -8.74
C PHE A 6 27.28 10.10 -7.61
N VAL A 7 27.79 9.89 -6.39
CA VAL A 7 26.96 9.58 -5.21
C VAL A 7 26.31 10.85 -4.64
N ASP A 8 26.99 11.99 -4.74
CA ASP A 8 26.51 13.27 -4.22
C ASP A 8 25.33 13.84 -5.03
N LYS A 9 25.26 13.56 -6.34
CA LYS A 9 24.18 14.05 -7.22
C LYS A 9 22.86 13.30 -7.06
N MET A 10 22.83 12.20 -6.31
CA MET A 10 21.60 11.45 -5.98
C MET A 10 21.10 11.71 -4.55
N GLN A 11 21.81 12.52 -3.77
CA GLN A 11 21.32 12.97 -2.47
C GLN A 11 20.30 14.08 -2.68
N MET A 12 19.05 13.70 -2.94
CA MET A 12 17.92 14.62 -2.81
C MET A 12 18.01 15.30 -1.45
N ALA A 13 17.92 16.64 -1.45
CA ALA A 13 17.80 17.43 -0.22
C ALA A 13 16.68 16.84 0.65
N PRO A 14 16.83 16.86 1.99
CA PRO A 14 15.86 16.26 2.91
C PRO A 14 14.42 16.72 2.63
N ASP A 15 14.22 17.98 2.25
CA ASP A 15 12.92 18.53 1.87
C ASP A 15 12.32 17.90 0.59
N GLN A 16 13.17 17.63 -0.41
CA GLN A 16 12.74 16.97 -1.65
C GLN A 16 12.35 15.51 -1.39
N ARG A 17 13.11 14.80 -0.54
CA ARG A 17 12.75 13.43 -0.11
C ARG A 17 11.42 13.41 0.63
N LEU A 18 11.20 14.38 1.53
CA LEU A 18 9.96 14.48 2.30
C LEU A 18 8.76 14.76 1.40
N ARG A 19 8.91 15.64 0.41
CA ARG A 19 7.85 15.93 -0.58
C ARG A 19 7.55 14.71 -1.45
N PHE A 20 8.57 13.99 -1.90
CA PHE A 20 8.40 12.75 -2.66
C PHE A 20 7.68 11.67 -1.84
N GLN A 21 8.07 11.49 -0.58
CA GLN A 21 7.42 10.55 0.34
C GLN A 21 5.95 10.92 0.60
N LYS A 22 5.65 12.21 0.84
CA LYS A 22 4.28 12.70 1.02
C LYS A 22 3.43 12.49 -0.23
N GLY A 23 3.99 12.78 -1.41
CA GLY A 23 3.33 12.52 -2.70
C GLY A 23 3.04 11.02 -2.90
N GLY A 24 4.05 10.17 -2.70
CA GLY A 24 3.90 8.72 -2.78
C GLY A 24 2.86 8.17 -1.80
N LEU A 25 2.84 8.68 -0.57
CA LEU A 25 1.84 8.33 0.43
C LEU A 25 0.42 8.71 -0.01
N PHE A 26 0.25 9.91 -0.59
CA PHE A 26 -1.04 10.36 -1.10
C PHE A 26 -1.56 9.45 -2.22
N PHE A 27 -0.72 9.14 -3.22
CA PHE A 27 -1.09 8.23 -4.30
C PHE A 27 -1.42 6.82 -3.80
N LEU A 28 -0.60 6.28 -2.88
CA LEU A 28 -0.82 4.96 -2.32
C LEU A 28 -2.12 4.88 -1.52
N SER A 29 -2.44 5.93 -0.74
CA SER A 29 -3.70 6.04 -0.01
C SER A 29 -4.89 6.17 -0.95
N ALA A 30 -4.82 7.02 -1.97
CA ALA A 30 -5.90 7.18 -2.96
C ALA A 30 -6.16 5.88 -3.72
N PHE A 31 -5.09 5.19 -4.12
CA PHE A 31 -5.17 3.88 -4.76
C PHE A 31 -5.77 2.82 -3.83
N GLY A 32 -5.34 2.77 -2.56
CA GLY A 32 -5.91 1.88 -1.56
C GLY A 32 -7.41 2.13 -1.35
N ILE A 33 -7.85 3.38 -1.23
CA ILE A 33 -9.27 3.73 -1.11
C ILE A 33 -10.04 3.29 -2.34
N TYR A 34 -9.52 3.54 -3.54
CA TYR A 34 -10.13 3.11 -4.79
C TYR A 34 -10.34 1.59 -4.84
N LEU A 35 -9.29 0.81 -4.53
CA LEU A 35 -9.38 -0.65 -4.47
C LEU A 35 -10.38 -1.12 -3.40
N GLY A 36 -10.42 -0.45 -2.24
CA GLY A 36 -11.33 -0.78 -1.15
C GLY A 36 -12.79 -0.57 -1.56
N LEU A 37 -13.10 0.58 -2.16
CA LEU A 37 -14.45 0.89 -2.66
C LEU A 37 -14.86 -0.07 -3.79
N GLN A 38 -13.95 -0.36 -4.72
CA GLN A 38 -14.21 -1.32 -5.78
C GLN A 38 -14.45 -2.73 -5.24
N GLY A 39 -13.70 -3.13 -4.20
CA GLY A 39 -13.86 -4.43 -3.55
C GLY A 39 -15.20 -4.53 -2.85
N LEU A 40 -15.60 -3.49 -2.11
CA LEU A 40 -16.91 -3.39 -1.49
C LEU A 40 -18.05 -3.40 -2.53
N TYR A 41 -17.88 -2.72 -3.66
CA TYR A 41 -18.84 -2.75 -4.76
C TYR A 41 -19.01 -4.18 -5.30
N LEU A 42 -17.92 -4.89 -5.55
CA LEU A 42 -17.95 -6.27 -6.03
C LEU A 42 -18.64 -7.21 -5.03
N ILE A 43 -18.42 -7.00 -3.73
CA ILE A 43 -19.06 -7.78 -2.65
C ILE A 43 -20.56 -7.48 -2.56
N LEU A 44 -20.92 -6.20 -2.45
CA LEU A 44 -22.27 -5.77 -2.06
C LEU A 44 -23.23 -5.68 -3.25
N VAL A 45 -22.75 -5.22 -4.41
CA VAL A 45 -23.59 -4.93 -5.58
C VAL A 45 -23.50 -6.07 -6.60
N ALA A 46 -22.28 -6.40 -7.04
CA ALA A 46 -22.08 -7.43 -8.07
C ALA A 46 -22.18 -8.87 -7.52
N ARG A 47 -22.23 -9.04 -6.19
CA ARG A 47 -22.21 -10.34 -5.49
C ARG A 47 -21.04 -11.25 -5.91
N ASN A 48 -19.96 -10.68 -6.43
CA ASN A 48 -18.74 -11.40 -6.79
C ASN A 48 -17.75 -11.38 -5.61
N LEU A 49 -17.96 -12.30 -4.68
CA LEU A 49 -17.14 -12.44 -3.48
C LEU A 49 -15.70 -12.88 -3.80
N LEU A 50 -15.52 -13.68 -4.85
CA LEU A 50 -14.23 -14.23 -5.27
C LEU A 50 -13.28 -13.15 -5.77
N ALA A 51 -13.80 -12.14 -6.47
CA ALA A 51 -13.02 -10.97 -6.83
C ALA A 51 -12.98 -9.92 -5.71
N GLY A 52 -14.12 -9.69 -5.04
CA GLY A 52 -14.30 -8.56 -4.14
C GLY A 52 -13.56 -8.68 -2.80
N ILE A 53 -13.58 -9.86 -2.15
CA ILE A 53 -12.90 -10.06 -0.86
C ILE A 53 -11.38 -9.88 -1.01
N PRO A 54 -10.69 -10.50 -1.99
CA PRO A 54 -9.27 -10.29 -2.17
C PRO A 54 -8.93 -8.84 -2.52
N LEU A 55 -9.73 -8.16 -3.36
CA LEU A 55 -9.50 -6.74 -3.69
C LEU A 55 -9.57 -5.85 -2.45
N PHE A 56 -10.55 -6.09 -1.58
CA PHE A 56 -10.72 -5.35 -0.33
C PHE A 56 -9.59 -5.62 0.66
N LEU A 57 -9.14 -6.87 0.79
CA LEU A 57 -7.99 -7.20 1.64
C LEU A 57 -6.69 -6.60 1.12
N ALA A 58 -6.48 -6.61 -0.20
CA ALA A 58 -5.35 -5.93 -0.84
C ALA A 58 -5.36 -4.43 -0.54
N ALA A 59 -6.53 -3.78 -0.61
CA ALA A 59 -6.69 -2.38 -0.28
C ALA A 59 -6.23 -2.06 1.16
N ILE A 60 -6.62 -2.87 2.15
CA ILE A 60 -6.20 -2.69 3.55
C ILE A 60 -4.69 -2.87 3.73
N MET A 61 -4.07 -3.77 2.96
CA MET A 61 -2.63 -4.04 3.05
C MET A 61 -1.76 -3.01 2.33
N ILE A 62 -2.28 -2.43 1.23
CA ILE A 62 -1.61 -1.40 0.43
C ILE A 62 -1.79 -0.02 1.06
N ALA A 63 -2.98 0.26 1.57
CA ALA A 63 -3.26 1.51 2.25
C ALA A 63 -2.27 1.63 3.43
N PRO A 64 -1.35 2.62 3.38
CA PRO A 64 -0.44 2.84 4.48
C PRO A 64 -1.33 3.19 5.69
N PRO A 65 -1.28 2.44 6.80
CA PRO A 65 -2.03 2.85 7.97
C PRO A 65 -1.49 4.23 8.33
N PRO A 66 -2.37 5.21 8.62
CA PRO A 66 -1.94 6.52 9.10
C PRO A 66 -0.86 6.32 10.16
N VAL A 67 0.22 7.09 10.14
CA VAL A 67 1.41 6.85 10.97
C VAL A 67 1.01 6.63 12.45
N GLY A 68 0.01 7.36 12.94
CA GLY A 68 -0.58 7.16 14.27
C GLY A 68 -1.26 5.79 14.49
N ILE A 69 -1.94 5.23 13.49
CA ILE A 69 -2.56 3.89 13.56
C ILE A 69 -1.49 2.80 13.50
N SER A 70 -0.41 2.98 12.73
CA SER A 70 0.72 2.04 12.70
C SER A 70 1.42 1.97 14.07
N GLU A 71 1.67 3.12 14.69
CA GLU A 71 2.23 3.22 16.05
C GLU A 71 1.28 2.59 17.09
N MET A 72 -0.02 2.85 16.98
CA MET A 72 -1.05 2.26 17.84
C MET A 72 -1.12 0.73 17.69
N LEU A 73 -1.11 0.18 16.47
CA LEU A 73 -1.12 -1.27 16.27
C LEU A 73 0.15 -1.93 16.81
N ARG A 74 1.30 -1.28 16.62
CA ARG A 74 2.58 -1.77 17.14
C ARG A 74 2.59 -1.81 18.66
N ASN A 75 2.04 -0.78 19.31
CA ASN A 75 1.96 -0.69 20.77
C ASN A 75 0.85 -1.57 21.36
N SER A 76 -0.29 -1.72 20.68
CA SER A 76 -1.46 -2.45 21.21
C SER A 76 -1.42 -3.95 20.93
N PHE A 77 -0.82 -4.39 19.81
CA PHE A 77 -0.83 -5.80 19.42
C PHE A 77 0.56 -6.43 19.30
N GLY A 78 1.65 -5.66 19.35
CA GLY A 78 3.00 -6.16 19.10
C GLY A 78 3.22 -6.67 17.67
N ILE A 79 2.23 -6.47 16.80
CA ILE A 79 2.23 -6.97 15.42
C ILE A 79 3.01 -5.99 14.56
N ASN A 80 4.29 -6.29 14.32
CA ASN A 80 5.09 -5.61 13.32
C ASN A 80 5.11 -6.46 12.04
N ILE A 81 4.07 -6.35 11.20
CA ILE A 81 4.12 -6.98 9.88
C ILE A 81 5.03 -6.12 9.01
N PRO A 82 6.20 -6.63 8.60
CA PRO A 82 7.12 -5.82 7.83
C PRO A 82 6.51 -5.50 6.46
N MET A 83 6.75 -4.27 5.98
CA MET A 83 6.12 -3.71 4.78
C MET A 83 6.21 -4.65 3.56
N HIS A 84 7.35 -5.33 3.38
CA HIS A 84 7.56 -6.26 2.27
C HIS A 84 6.61 -7.46 2.29
N LYS A 85 6.26 -8.00 3.47
CA LYS A 85 5.30 -9.10 3.58
C LYS A 85 3.88 -8.64 3.29
N ARG A 86 3.50 -7.45 3.76
CA ARG A 86 2.20 -6.82 3.44
C ARG A 86 2.03 -6.64 1.93
N ILE A 87 3.05 -6.08 1.28
CA ILE A 87 3.04 -5.89 -0.17
C ILE A 87 2.96 -7.23 -0.90
N GLY A 88 3.74 -8.24 -0.47
CA GLY A 88 3.70 -9.58 -1.06
C GLY A 88 2.31 -10.23 -0.99
N ILE A 89 1.64 -10.16 0.17
CA ILE A 89 0.29 -10.69 0.32
C ILE A 89 -0.71 -9.87 -0.50
N ALA A 90 -0.56 -8.54 -0.54
CA ALA A 90 -1.42 -7.68 -1.35
C ALA A 90 -1.32 -8.00 -2.85
N ILE A 91 -0.12 -8.28 -3.37
CA ILE A 91 0.08 -8.67 -4.77
C ILE A 91 -0.66 -9.98 -5.08
N ILE A 92 -0.56 -10.98 -4.20
CA ILE A 92 -1.28 -12.26 -4.37
C ILE A 92 -2.79 -12.01 -4.38
N MET A 93 -3.29 -11.20 -3.45
CA MET A 93 -4.71 -10.86 -3.37
C MET A 93 -5.21 -10.08 -4.59
N LEU A 94 -4.41 -9.15 -5.12
CA LEU A 94 -4.70 -8.46 -6.38
C LEU A 94 -4.75 -9.44 -7.56
N PHE A 95 -3.83 -10.40 -7.62
CA PHE A 95 -3.80 -11.39 -8.68
C PHE A 95 -5.02 -12.33 -8.63
N ILE A 96 -5.41 -12.77 -7.43
CA ILE A 96 -6.63 -13.56 -7.24
C ILE A 96 -7.84 -12.72 -7.68
N SER A 97 -7.94 -11.48 -7.21
CA SER A 97 -9.06 -10.60 -7.59
C SER A 97 -9.15 -10.39 -9.10
N TRP A 98 -8.00 -10.14 -9.75
CA TRP A 98 -7.89 -10.02 -11.21
C TRP A 98 -8.41 -11.26 -11.93
N PHE A 99 -8.03 -12.46 -11.48
CA PHE A 99 -8.43 -13.70 -12.12
C PHE A 99 -9.95 -13.95 -12.07
N PHE A 100 -10.62 -13.48 -11.01
CA PHE A 100 -12.07 -13.66 -10.82
C PHE A 100 -12.90 -12.43 -11.23
N LEU A 101 -12.27 -11.37 -11.75
CA LEU A 101 -12.99 -10.26 -12.37
C LEU A 101 -13.63 -10.75 -13.70
N PRO A 102 -14.91 -10.43 -13.94
CA PRO A 102 -15.61 -10.82 -15.17
C PRO A 102 -15.09 -10.09 -16.41
#